data_AF-C0FQA3-F1
#
_entry.id   AF-C0FQA3-F1
#
_cell.length_a   1.000
_cell.length_b   1.000
_cell.length_c   1.000
_cell.angle_alpha   90.00
_cell.angle_beta   90.00
_cell.angle_gamma   90.00
#
_symmetry.space_group_name_H-M   'P 1'
#
loop_
_entity.id
_entity.type
_entity.pdbx_description
1 polymer ?
#
loop_
_entity_poly.entity_id
_entity_poly.type
_entity_poly.pdbx_seq_one_letter_code
_entity_poly.pdbx_strand_id
1 'polypeptide(L)'
;CGTGTTARMITDKTGLPVKGYNSGPLGGDQQIGAKIVEGRIDFVVFFSDPLTAQPHDPDVKALLRIAQVYDIPIANNRASADFMIHSEFMNEEYEHEVINFKKNIKERSETL
;
A
#
# COMPACT_ATOMS: atom_id res chain seq x y z
N CYS A 1 -1.70 4.36 -9.25
CA CYS A 1 -0.22 4.57 -9.31
C CYS A 1 0.47 3.23 -9.04
N GLY A 2 1.79 3.11 -9.15
CA GLY A 2 2.51 1.87 -8.83
C GLY A 2 4.02 2.00 -8.92
N THR A 3 4.76 0.95 -8.52
CA THR A 3 6.23 0.89 -8.68
C THR A 3 6.61 0.88 -10.16
N GLY A 4 7.82 1.37 -10.47
CA GLY A 4 8.20 1.75 -11.84
C GLY A 4 7.97 0.67 -12.89
N THR A 5 8.46 -0.55 -12.66
CA THR A 5 8.30 -1.66 -13.61
C THR A 5 6.83 -2.03 -13.81
N THR A 6 6.06 -2.12 -12.71
CA THR A 6 4.63 -2.47 -12.75
C THR A 6 3.80 -1.39 -13.43
N ALA A 7 3.99 -0.12 -13.06
CA ALA A 7 3.25 1.01 -13.63
C ALA A 7 3.50 1.13 -15.15
N ARG A 8 4.75 0.96 -15.58
CA ARG A 8 5.10 0.93 -17.00
C ARG A 8 4.42 -0.23 -17.72
N MET A 9 4.51 -1.44 -17.17
CA MET A 9 3.88 -2.63 -17.77
C MET A 9 2.37 -2.46 -17.96
N ILE A 10 1.67 -1.91 -16.96
CA ILE A 10 0.22 -1.65 -17.06
C ILE A 10 -0.06 -0.59 -18.14
N THR A 11 0.68 0.51 -18.13
CA THR A 11 0.51 1.60 -19.12
C THR A 11 0.71 1.07 -20.53
N ASP A 12 1.81 0.34 -20.77
CA ASP A 12 2.16 -0.21 -22.09
C ASP A 12 1.11 -1.23 -22.60
N LYS A 13 0.47 -1.98 -21.70
CA LYS A 13 -0.51 -3.04 -22.06
C LYS A 13 -1.94 -2.56 -22.18
N THR A 14 -2.32 -1.50 -21.47
CA THR A 14 -3.72 -1.07 -21.35
C THR A 14 -3.98 0.33 -21.89
N GLY A 15 -2.94 1.15 -22.07
CA GLY A 15 -3.05 2.56 -22.39
C GLY A 15 -3.54 3.44 -21.24
N LEU A 16 -3.79 2.87 -20.05
CA LEU A 16 -4.22 3.63 -18.88
C LEU A 16 -3.08 4.51 -18.34
N PRO A 17 -3.36 5.76 -17.94
CA PRO A 17 -2.35 6.64 -17.35
C PRO A 17 -2.01 6.22 -15.92
N VAL A 18 -0.97 5.40 -15.74
CA VAL A 18 -0.51 4.97 -14.41
C VAL A 18 0.72 5.76 -13.98
N LYS A 19 0.59 6.57 -12.92
CA LYS A 19 1.74 7.23 -12.29
C LYS A 19 2.73 6.20 -11.76
N GLY A 20 3.95 6.20 -12.32
CA GLY A 20 5.07 5.37 -11.88
C GLY A 20 5.92 6.03 -10.79
N TYR A 21 6.31 5.24 -9.80
CA TYR A 21 7.34 5.54 -8.82
C TYR A 21 8.65 4.82 -9.20
N ASN A 22 9.67 4.83 -8.32
CA ASN A 22 10.85 3.98 -8.51
C ASN A 22 10.45 2.50 -8.50
N SER A 23 11.31 1.62 -9.02
CA SER A 23 11.13 0.18 -8.82
C SER A 23 11.21 -0.16 -7.32
N GLY A 24 10.48 -1.18 -6.87
CA GLY A 24 10.46 -1.61 -5.47
C GLY A 24 11.86 -1.70 -4.84
N PRO A 25 12.79 -2.49 -5.43
CA PRO A 25 14.17 -2.61 -4.94
C PRO A 25 15.00 -1.33 -4.90
N LEU A 26 14.58 -0.26 -5.60
CA LEU A 26 15.25 1.04 -5.63
C LEU A 26 14.51 2.08 -4.78
N GLY A 27 13.73 1.63 -3.79
CA GLY A 27 13.00 2.48 -2.86
C GLY A 27 11.57 2.84 -3.28
N GLY A 28 11.04 2.21 -4.34
CA GLY A 28 9.65 2.39 -4.75
C GLY A 28 8.64 2.02 -3.67
N ASP A 29 8.92 0.95 -2.91
CA ASP A 29 8.05 0.48 -1.83
C ASP A 29 7.98 1.49 -0.69
N GLN A 30 9.12 2.16 -0.40
CA GLN A 30 9.18 3.23 0.59
C GLN A 30 8.45 4.50 0.11
N GLN A 31 8.51 4.82 -1.18
CA GLN A 31 7.72 5.91 -1.75
C GLN A 31 6.22 5.65 -1.61
N ILE A 32 5.76 4.42 -1.87
CA ILE A 32 4.37 4.02 -1.68
C ILE A 32 3.99 4.10 -0.19
N GLY A 33 4.81 3.54 0.70
CA GLY A 33 4.59 3.60 2.15
C GLY A 33 4.45 5.04 2.67
N ALA A 34 5.29 5.96 2.21
CA ALA A 34 5.18 7.38 2.55
C ALA A 34 3.84 7.98 2.07
N LYS A 35 3.34 7.58 0.91
CA LYS A 35 2.06 8.06 0.39
C LYS A 35 0.85 7.49 1.13
N ILE A 36 0.95 6.28 1.68
CA ILE A 36 -0.05 5.74 2.62
C ILE A 36 -0.11 6.61 3.87
N VAL A 37 1.05 6.93 4.47
CA VAL A 37 1.15 7.81 5.65
C VAL A 37 0.57 9.20 5.40
N GLU A 38 0.76 9.73 4.19
CA GLU A 38 0.23 11.04 3.77
C GLU A 38 -1.28 11.02 3.41
N GLY A 39 -1.95 9.85 3.46
CA GLY A 39 -3.35 9.71 3.03
C GLY A 39 -3.55 9.91 1.52
N ARG A 40 -2.52 9.63 0.71
CA ARG A 40 -2.57 9.73 -0.76
C ARG A 40 -2.64 8.37 -1.47
N ILE A 41 -2.58 7.29 -0.70
CA ILE A 41 -2.84 5.91 -1.12
C ILE A 41 -3.71 5.29 -0.03
N ASP A 42 -4.86 4.84 -0.48
CA ASP A 42 -6.04 4.47 0.30
C ASP A 42 -6.49 3.05 -0.07
N PHE A 43 -5.84 2.43 -1.05
CA PHE A 43 -6.05 1.04 -1.46
C PHE A 43 -4.76 0.47 -2.05
N VAL A 44 -4.41 -0.76 -1.67
CA VAL A 44 -3.20 -1.44 -2.15
C VAL A 44 -3.54 -2.79 -2.79
N VAL A 45 -3.09 -2.99 -4.03
CA VAL A 45 -2.97 -4.32 -4.65
C VAL A 45 -1.50 -4.68 -4.71
N PHE A 46 -1.11 -5.75 -4.03
CA PHE A 46 0.29 -6.17 -3.93
C PHE A 46 0.44 -7.66 -4.18
N PHE A 47 0.70 -8.03 -5.44
CA PHE A 47 0.93 -9.42 -5.82
C PHE A 47 2.41 -9.73 -5.79
N SER A 48 2.86 -10.38 -4.71
CA SER A 48 4.19 -10.97 -4.61
C SER A 48 4.16 -12.45 -4.97
N ASP A 49 5.31 -12.97 -5.39
CA ASP A 49 5.51 -14.41 -5.50
C ASP A 49 5.66 -15.01 -4.09
N PRO A 50 4.78 -15.93 -3.66
CA PRO A 50 4.83 -16.51 -2.33
C PRO A 50 5.89 -17.62 -2.19
N LEU A 51 6.49 -18.08 -3.30
CA LEU A 51 7.42 -19.21 -3.32
C LEU A 51 8.88 -18.78 -3.42
N THR A 52 9.14 -17.52 -3.77
CA THR A 52 10.51 -17.01 -3.95
C THR A 52 10.80 -15.88 -2.98
N ALA A 53 11.88 -16.01 -2.23
CA ALA A 53 12.39 -14.93 -1.39
C ALA A 53 12.92 -13.81 -2.28
N GLN A 54 12.44 -12.57 -2.07
CA GLN A 54 12.91 -11.42 -2.80
C GLN A 54 14.03 -10.72 -2.02
N PRO A 55 15.07 -10.18 -2.68
CA PRO A 55 16.14 -9.44 -2.01
C PRO A 55 15.66 -8.24 -1.18
N HIS A 56 14.45 -7.76 -1.45
CA HIS A 56 13.78 -6.64 -0.81
C HIS A 56 12.58 -7.07 0.07
N ASP A 57 12.54 -8.34 0.51
CA ASP A 57 11.52 -8.86 1.45
C ASP A 57 11.31 -7.98 2.71
N PRO A 58 12.34 -7.36 3.33
CA PRO A 58 12.13 -6.44 4.44
C PRO A 58 11.25 -5.24 4.09
N ASP A 59 11.42 -4.69 2.89
CA ASP A 59 10.66 -3.54 2.40
C ASP A 59 9.21 -3.92 2.11
N VAL A 60 8.98 -5.13 1.58
CA VAL A 60 7.64 -5.71 1.42
C VAL A 60 6.90 -5.81 2.76
N LYS A 61 7.56 -6.39 3.77
CA LYS A 61 6.98 -6.50 5.12
C LYS A 61 6.71 -5.13 5.74
N ALA A 62 7.60 -4.16 5.51
CA ALA A 62 7.40 -2.80 5.99
C ALA A 62 6.19 -2.12 5.33
N LEU A 63 6.01 -2.28 4.02
CA LEU A 63 4.86 -1.75 3.29
C LEU A 63 3.54 -2.33 3.80
N LEU A 64 3.45 -3.67 3.91
CA LEU A 64 2.25 -4.34 4.41
C LEU A 64 1.93 -3.92 5.85
N ARG A 65 2.95 -3.79 6.69
CA ARG A 65 2.78 -3.30 8.07
C ARG A 65 2.25 -1.87 8.09
N ILE A 66 2.77 -0.97 7.24
CA ILE A 66 2.29 0.41 7.17
C ILE A 66 0.82 0.45 6.74
N ALA A 67 0.44 -0.32 5.73
CA ALA A 67 -0.95 -0.35 5.29
C ALA A 67 -1.90 -0.89 6.38
N GLN A 68 -1.48 -1.89 7.17
CA GLN A 68 -2.23 -2.34 8.35
C GLN A 68 -2.32 -1.29 9.47
N VAL A 69 -1.21 -0.58 9.73
CA VAL A 69 -1.15 0.47 10.75
C VAL A 69 -2.09 1.64 10.44
N TYR A 70 -2.22 1.98 9.16
CA TYR A 70 -3.13 3.00 8.67
C TYR A 70 -4.50 2.44 8.26
N ASP A 71 -4.74 1.15 8.50
CA ASP A 71 -6.00 0.44 8.28
C ASP A 71 -6.61 0.62 6.88
N ILE A 72 -5.77 0.63 5.85
CA ILE A 72 -6.24 0.69 4.45
C ILE A 72 -6.46 -0.71 3.88
N PRO A 73 -7.42 -0.93 2.95
CA PRO A 73 -7.58 -2.21 2.26
C PRO A 73 -6.32 -2.67 1.50
N ILE A 74 -5.96 -3.95 1.68
CA ILE A 74 -4.80 -4.58 1.03
C ILE A 74 -5.20 -5.91 0.39
N ALA A 75 -5.08 -6.00 -0.94
CA ALA A 75 -5.22 -7.24 -1.68
C ALA A 75 -3.85 -7.86 -1.99
N ASN A 76 -3.50 -8.94 -1.29
CA ASN A 76 -2.24 -9.67 -1.50
C ASN A 76 -2.33 -10.82 -2.52
N ASN A 77 -3.54 -11.08 -3.03
CA ASN A 77 -3.77 -12.07 -4.06
C ASN A 77 -4.97 -11.66 -4.91
N ARG A 78 -5.13 -12.33 -6.05
CA ARG A 78 -6.20 -12.05 -7.01
C ARG A 78 -7.60 -12.20 -6.39
N ALA A 79 -7.84 -13.24 -5.59
CA ALA A 79 -9.15 -13.46 -4.99
C ALA A 79 -9.54 -12.30 -4.06
N SER A 80 -8.62 -11.82 -3.21
CA SER A 80 -8.86 -10.64 -2.38
C SER A 80 -9.11 -9.38 -3.21
N ALA A 81 -8.35 -9.18 -4.30
CA ALA A 81 -8.56 -8.05 -5.21
C ALA A 81 -9.94 -8.11 -5.89
N ASP A 82 -10.36 -9.29 -6.33
CA ASP A 82 -11.67 -9.52 -6.95
C ASP A 82 -12.80 -9.22 -5.95
N PHE A 83 -12.69 -9.63 -4.69
CA PHE A 83 -13.70 -9.28 -3.68
C PHE A 83 -13.72 -7.78 -3.39
N MET A 84 -12.55 -7.17 -3.21
CA MET A 84 -12.45 -5.77 -2.80
C MET A 84 -12.93 -4.81 -3.90
N ILE A 85 -12.61 -5.07 -5.17
CA ILE A 85 -13.04 -4.20 -6.28
C ILE A 85 -14.56 -4.25 -6.52
N HIS A 86 -15.23 -5.31 -6.07
CA HIS A 86 -16.69 -5.47 -6.12
C HIS A 86 -17.38 -5.09 -4.81
N SER A 87 -16.64 -4.63 -3.80
CA SER A 87 -17.21 -4.15 -2.54
C SER A 87 -18.13 -2.96 -2.79
N GLU A 88 -19.24 -2.86 -2.06
CA GLU A 88 -20.11 -1.67 -2.07
C GLU A 88 -19.32 -0.40 -1.68
N PHE A 89 -18.34 -0.54 -0.79
CA PHE A 89 -17.50 0.57 -0.34
C PHE A 89 -16.47 1.06 -1.37
N MET A 90 -16.26 0.36 -2.49
CA MET A 90 -15.18 0.72 -3.44
C MET A 90 -15.43 2.08 -4.13
N ASN A 91 -16.70 2.46 -4.28
CA ASN A 91 -17.09 3.69 -4.98
C ASN A 91 -17.67 4.76 -4.04
N GLU A 92 -17.50 4.59 -2.73
CA GLU A 92 -18.06 5.46 -1.70
C GLU A 92 -16.96 5.86 -0.70
N GLU A 93 -17.19 6.94 0.04
CA GLU A 93 -16.31 7.30 1.15
C GLU A 93 -16.50 6.30 2.30
N TYR A 94 -15.41 5.66 2.71
CA TYR A 94 -15.41 4.67 3.79
C TYR A 94 -14.70 5.26 5.01
N GLU A 95 -15.48 5.55 6.04
CA GLU A 95 -14.93 5.96 7.34
C GLU A 95 -14.53 4.73 8.17
N HIS A 96 -13.30 4.74 8.66
CA HIS A 96 -12.76 3.68 9.50
C HIS A 96 -11.88 4.25 10.62
N GLU A 97 -11.71 3.47 11.69
CA GLU A 97 -10.97 3.90 12.87
C GLU A 97 -9.46 3.77 12.66
N VAL A 98 -8.80 4.86 12.27
CA VAL A 98 -7.34 4.91 12.25
C VAL A 98 -6.81 5.24 13.64
N ILE A 99 -5.84 4.46 14.12
CA ILE A 99 -5.15 4.71 15.40
C ILE A 99 -4.53 6.12 15.38
N ASN A 100 -4.91 6.96 16.35
CA ASN A 100 -4.35 8.31 16.48
C ASN A 100 -2.94 8.27 17.09
N PHE A 101 -1.94 8.05 16.24
CA PHE A 101 -0.54 7.96 16.68
C PHE A 101 0.01 9.24 17.31
N LYS A 102 -0.50 10.43 16.92
CA LYS A 102 -0.06 11.70 17.53
C LYS A 102 -0.41 11.76 19.01
N LYS A 103 -1.60 11.24 19.38
CA LYS A 103 -2.03 11.11 20.77
C LYS A 103 -1.15 10.10 21.53
N ASN A 104 -0.94 8.92 20.96
CA ASN A 104 -0.16 7.85 21.60
C ASN A 104 1.33 8.24 21.83
N ILE A 105 1.93 8.99 20.90
CA ILE A 105 3.32 9.47 21.05
C ILE A 105 3.41 10.52 22.15
N LYS A 106 2.42 11.42 22.23
CA LYS A 106 2.37 12.43 23.29
C LYS A 106 2.24 11.79 24.66
N GLU A 107 1.31 10.85 24.83
CA GLU A 107 1.10 10.11 26.08
C GLU A 107 2.35 9.31 26.50
N ARG A 108 3.05 8.69 25.55
CA ARG A 108 4.32 7.99 25.81
C ARG A 108 5.45 8.92 26.23
N SER A 109 5.54 10.10 25.63
CA SER A 109 6.54 11.10 26.00
C SER A 109 6.29 11.69 27.39
N GLU A 110 5.04 11.65 27.88
CA GLU A 110 4.65 12.11 29.21
C GLU A 110 4.88 11.03 30.30
N THR A 111 5.11 9.77 29.91
CA THR A 111 5.38 8.63 30.83
C THR A 111 6.84 8.17 30.87
N LEU A 112 7.74 8.84 30.14
CA LEU A 112 9.20 8.67 30.17
C LEU A 112 9.84 9.74 31.06
#